data_AF-A0AB39Q171-F1
#
_entry.id   AF-A0AB39Q171-F1
#
_cell.length_a   1.000
_cell.length_b   1.000
_cell.length_c   1.000
_cell.angle_alpha   90.00
_cell.angle_beta   90.00
_cell.angle_gamma   90.00
#
_symmetry.space_group_name_H-M   'P 1'
#
loop_
_entity.id
_entity.type
_entity.pdbx_description
1 polymer ?
#
loop_
_entity_poly.entity_id
_entity_poly.type
_entity_poly.pdbx_seq_one_letter_code
_entity_poly.pdbx_strand_id
1 'polypeptide(L)'
;MLHEPENTLFVRGDTPVLLLAGASVHDALPALAAADGQVPLCAGWGVVPKLTLCVVDGPGEYGLMVPSLAAPVLDAGGPGDMGAWCEDAERAGGAVVLSVDRIPEVLDWGHLLGSGASRGGFVRVMN
;
A
#
# COMPACT_ATOMS: atom_id res chain seq x y z
N MET A 1 -6.67 -12.44 5.22
CA MET A 1 -5.51 -13.21 5.76
C MET A 1 -4.58 -12.29 6.55
N LEU A 2 -3.86 -12.76 7.56
CA LEU A 2 -2.83 -11.94 8.23
C LEU A 2 -1.59 -11.86 7.34
N HIS A 3 -1.04 -10.67 7.16
CA HIS A 3 0.17 -10.41 6.38
C HIS A 3 1.33 -10.05 7.30
N GLU A 4 2.53 -10.51 6.97
CA GLU A 4 3.69 -10.37 7.84
C GLU A 4 4.24 -8.93 7.83
N PRO A 5 4.51 -8.31 8.99
CA PRO A 5 5.06 -6.96 9.06
C PRO A 5 6.40 -6.79 8.34
N GLU A 6 7.27 -7.81 8.36
CA GLU A 6 8.56 -7.77 7.64
C GLU A 6 8.41 -7.72 6.10
N ASN A 7 7.25 -8.14 5.59
CA ASN A 7 6.90 -8.10 4.17
C ASN A 7 6.03 -6.88 3.84
N THR A 8 6.07 -5.86 4.69
CA THR A 8 5.26 -4.64 4.57
C THR A 8 6.14 -3.42 4.73
N LEU A 9 5.86 -2.38 3.95
CA LEU A 9 6.46 -1.07 4.13
C LEU A 9 5.42 0.03 3.92
N PHE A 10 5.24 0.88 4.93
CA PHE A 10 4.42 2.08 4.84
C PHE A 10 5.31 3.27 4.45
N VAL A 11 4.90 4.07 3.48
CA VAL A 11 5.62 5.27 3.06
C VAL A 11 4.69 6.47 3.13
N ARG A 12 5.11 7.50 3.85
CA ARG A 12 4.38 8.75 4.04
C ARG A 12 4.47 9.66 2.82
N GLY A 13 3.54 10.63 2.74
CA GLY A 13 3.51 11.65 1.70
C GLY A 13 2.09 12.15 1.43
N ASP A 14 1.95 13.07 0.49
CA ASP A 14 0.63 13.62 0.07
C ASP A 14 -0.30 12.53 -0.48
N THR A 15 0.28 11.48 -1.04
CA THR A 15 -0.41 10.24 -1.39
C THR A 15 0.40 9.10 -0.77
N PRO A 16 0.03 8.62 0.43
CA PRO A 16 0.82 7.61 1.12
C PRO A 16 0.76 6.27 0.38
N VAL A 17 1.82 5.49 0.52
CA VAL A 17 1.99 4.20 -0.15
C VAL A 17 2.06 3.08 0.89
N LEU A 18 1.44 1.95 0.58
CA LEU A 18 1.57 0.67 1.26
C LEU A 18 2.17 -0.34 0.29
N LEU A 19 3.40 -0.79 0.54
CA LEU A 19 4.07 -1.85 -0.21
C LEU A 19 3.90 -3.19 0.49
N LEU A 20 3.52 -4.21 -0.26
CA LEU A 20 3.24 -5.56 0.23
C LEU A 20 4.03 -6.60 -0.58
N ALA A 21 5.09 -7.14 0.00
CA ALA A 21 5.85 -8.23 -0.60
C ALA A 21 5.14 -9.57 -0.38
N GLY A 22 5.04 -10.43 -1.40
CA GLY A 22 4.47 -11.78 -1.25
C GLY A 22 3.02 -11.79 -0.75
N ALA A 23 2.23 -10.75 -1.05
CA ALA A 23 0.87 -10.63 -0.59
C ALA A 23 -0.01 -11.76 -1.17
N SER A 24 -0.82 -12.42 -0.33
CA SER A 24 -1.75 -13.47 -0.77
C SER A 24 -2.81 -12.98 -1.77
N VAL A 25 -2.98 -11.67 -1.88
CA VAL A 25 -3.90 -11.00 -2.79
C VAL A 25 -3.23 -10.49 -4.08
N HIS A 26 -1.94 -10.79 -4.30
CA HIS A 26 -1.17 -10.27 -5.44
C HIS A 26 -1.91 -10.40 -6.78
N ASP A 27 -2.34 -11.62 -7.12
CA ASP A 27 -3.01 -11.90 -8.40
C ASP A 27 -4.41 -11.29 -8.51
N ALA A 28 -5.06 -11.01 -7.37
CA ALA A 28 -6.38 -10.37 -7.33
C ALA A 28 -6.31 -8.86 -7.56
N LEU A 29 -5.17 -8.23 -7.25
CA LEU A 29 -4.94 -6.83 -7.55
C LEU A 29 -4.78 -6.62 -9.06
N PRO A 30 -5.22 -5.48 -9.63
CA PRO A 30 -5.03 -5.18 -11.04
C PRO A 30 -3.55 -4.99 -11.37
N ALA A 31 -3.15 -5.32 -12.60
CA ALA A 31 -1.80 -4.98 -13.07
C ALA A 31 -1.62 -3.45 -13.06
N LEU A 32 -0.50 -2.98 -12.52
CA LEU A 32 -0.24 -1.55 -12.45
C LEU A 32 0.37 -1.05 -13.75
N ALA A 33 -0.30 -0.07 -14.36
CA ALA A 33 0.22 0.70 -15.48
C ALA A 33 -0.05 2.18 -15.21
N ALA A 34 0.85 2.84 -14.48
CA ALA A 34 0.75 4.27 -14.24
C ALA A 34 1.35 5.03 -15.44
N ALA A 35 0.54 5.28 -16.47
CA ALA A 35 0.93 6.21 -17.54
C ALA A 35 1.13 7.60 -16.92
N ASP A 36 2.28 8.22 -17.21
CA ASP A 36 2.64 9.57 -16.75
C ASP A 36 2.60 9.77 -15.21
N GLY A 37 2.78 8.68 -14.45
CA GLY A 37 2.80 8.73 -12.98
C GLY A 37 1.41 8.82 -12.34
N GLN A 38 0.32 8.78 -13.13
CA GLN A 38 -1.03 8.70 -12.59
C GLN A 38 -1.35 7.28 -12.14
N VAL A 39 -1.45 7.06 -10.83
CA VAL A 39 -1.82 5.76 -10.28
C VAL A 39 -3.32 5.54 -10.48
N PRO A 40 -3.74 4.45 -11.16
CA PRO A 40 -5.16 4.18 -11.38
C PRO A 40 -5.88 3.80 -10.08
N LEU A 41 -7.18 4.06 -10.04
CA LEU A 41 -8.05 3.59 -8.96
C LEU A 41 -8.17 2.05 -9.00
N CYS A 42 -7.99 1.42 -7.85
CA CYS A 42 -8.25 0.01 -7.63
C CYS A 42 -9.74 -0.19 -7.27
N ALA A 43 -10.61 -0.23 -8.29
CA ALA A 43 -12.06 -0.27 -8.09
C ALA A 43 -12.50 -1.53 -7.32
N GLY A 44 -13.40 -1.35 -6.34
CA GLY A 44 -13.88 -2.44 -5.48
C GLY A 44 -12.95 -2.80 -4.33
N TRP A 45 -11.81 -2.12 -4.19
CA TRP A 45 -10.90 -2.25 -3.06
C TRP A 45 -11.06 -1.08 -2.08
N GLY A 46 -10.84 -1.36 -0.81
CA GLY A 46 -10.85 -0.40 0.28
C GLY A 46 -9.69 -0.60 1.25
N VAL A 47 -9.31 0.47 1.96
CA VAL A 47 -8.29 0.44 3.01
C VAL A 47 -8.86 0.98 4.31
N VAL A 48 -8.54 0.34 5.42
CA VAL A 48 -8.86 0.82 6.76
C VAL A 48 -7.52 1.12 7.46
N PRO A 49 -7.04 2.38 7.41
CA PRO A 49 -5.78 2.76 8.05
C PRO A 49 -6.00 2.91 9.56
N LYS A 50 -5.46 2.00 10.37
CA LYS A 50 -5.43 2.14 11.84
C LYS A 50 -4.03 1.90 12.36
N LEU A 51 -3.76 2.47 13.53
CA LEU A 51 -2.45 2.40 14.20
C LEU A 51 -1.95 0.96 14.39
N THR A 52 -2.82 0.08 14.87
CA THR A 52 -2.45 -1.29 15.25
C THR A 52 -2.67 -2.32 14.15
N LEU A 53 -3.64 -2.08 13.27
CA LEU A 53 -4.02 -3.01 12.21
C LEU A 53 -4.48 -2.23 10.97
N CYS A 54 -3.77 -2.36 9.85
CA CYS A 54 -4.23 -1.83 8.57
C CYS A 54 -4.92 -2.95 7.79
N VAL A 55 -6.13 -2.71 7.30
CA VAL A 55 -6.87 -3.67 6.47
C VAL A 55 -6.85 -3.21 5.02
N VAL A 56 -6.57 -4.12 4.10
CA VAL A 56 -6.83 -3.94 2.67
C VAL A 56 -7.91 -4.94 2.29
N ASP A 57 -9.10 -4.43 2.02
CA ASP A 57 -10.30 -5.18 1.69
C ASP A 57 -10.53 -5.14 0.18
N GLY A 58 -10.93 -6.26 -0.39
CA GLY A 58 -11.13 -6.41 -1.83
C GLY A 58 -12.37 -7.25 -2.15
N PRO A 59 -12.70 -7.44 -3.43
CA PRO A 59 -13.90 -8.16 -3.84
C PRO A 59 -13.92 -9.63 -3.39
N GLY A 60 -15.08 -10.13 -3.01
CA GLY A 60 -15.25 -11.54 -2.61
C GLY A 60 -14.51 -11.85 -1.31
N GLU A 61 -13.62 -12.84 -1.34
CA GLU A 61 -12.83 -13.27 -0.19
C GLU A 61 -11.40 -12.69 -0.21
N TYR A 62 -11.10 -11.78 -1.15
CA TYR A 62 -9.79 -11.17 -1.25
C TYR A 62 -9.63 -10.06 -0.22
N GLY A 63 -8.67 -10.22 0.67
CA GLY A 63 -8.33 -9.20 1.65
C GLY A 63 -7.21 -9.62 2.58
N LEU A 64 -6.52 -8.64 3.14
CA LEU A 64 -5.47 -8.88 4.12
C LEU A 64 -5.47 -7.85 5.24
N MET A 65 -4.85 -8.26 6.35
CA MET A 65 -4.66 -7.46 7.54
C MET A 65 -3.17 -7.39 7.84
N VAL A 66 -2.64 -6.19 8.01
CA VAL A 66 -1.24 -5.94 8.35
C VAL A 66 -1.19 -5.49 9.82
N PRO A 67 -0.38 -6.13 10.69
CA PRO A 67 -0.04 -5.60 12.00
C PRO A 67 0.80 -4.32 11.86
N SER A 68 0.14 -3.19 11.62
CA SER A 68 0.77 -1.95 11.15
C SER A 68 1.72 -1.32 12.17
N LEU A 69 1.48 -1.52 13.47
CA LEU A 69 2.37 -1.03 14.53
C LEU A 69 3.76 -1.70 14.50
N ALA A 70 3.86 -2.91 13.95
CA ALA A 70 5.11 -3.67 13.88
C ALA A 70 5.84 -3.52 12.54
N ALA A 71 5.19 -2.90 11.55
CA ALA A 71 5.75 -2.72 10.22
C ALA A 71 6.54 -1.41 10.13
N PRO A 72 7.61 -1.35 9.32
CA PRO A 72 8.35 -0.12 9.12
C PRO A 72 7.50 0.95 8.43
N VAL A 73 7.68 2.19 8.88
CA VAL A 73 7.16 3.40 8.26
C VAL A 73 8.33 4.26 7.82
N LEU A 74 8.30 4.78 6.60
CA LEU A 74 9.28 5.72 6.07
C LEU A 74 8.63 7.06 5.75
N ASP A 75 9.39 8.13 5.90
CA ASP A 75 9.10 9.46 5.39
C ASP A 75 10.24 9.95 4.48
N ALA A 76 10.20 11.23 4.07
CA ALA A 76 11.20 11.81 3.18
C ALA A 76 12.63 11.86 3.77
N GLY A 77 12.77 11.74 5.10
CA GLY A 77 14.04 11.88 5.82
C GLY A 77 14.52 10.62 6.55
N GLY A 78 13.69 9.58 6.65
CA GLY A 78 14.05 8.34 7.34
C GLY A 78 12.84 7.63 7.95
N PRO A 79 12.98 7.01 9.15
CA PRO A 79 11.87 6.37 9.85
C PRO A 79 10.74 7.36 10.16
N GLY A 80 9.52 7.01 9.76
CA GLY A 80 8.31 7.78 10.00
C GLY A 80 7.44 7.25 11.15
N ASP A 81 6.27 7.85 11.31
CA ASP A 81 5.26 7.50 12.32
C ASP A 81 3.99 6.93 11.65
N MET A 82 3.51 5.78 12.15
CA MET A 82 2.30 5.12 11.69
C MET A 82 1.04 5.99 11.90
N GLY A 83 0.96 6.77 12.98
CA GLY A 83 -0.15 7.69 13.20
C GLY A 83 -0.20 8.78 12.14
N ALA A 84 0.96 9.33 11.81
CA ALA A 84 1.07 10.32 10.77
C ALA A 84 0.81 9.74 9.37
N TRP A 85 1.17 8.47 9.11
CA TRP A 85 0.78 7.77 7.89
C TRP A 85 -0.75 7.58 7.80
N CYS A 86 -1.41 7.22 8.91
CA CYS A 86 -2.87 7.13 8.95
C CYS A 86 -3.52 8.49 8.63
N GLU A 87 -3.02 9.58 9.23
CA GLU A 87 -3.49 10.94 8.91
C GLU A 87 -3.28 11.31 7.45
N ASP A 88 -2.14 10.93 6.86
CA ASP A 88 -1.87 11.12 5.44
C ASP A 88 -2.89 10.36 4.57
N ALA A 89 -3.25 9.13 4.95
CA ALA A 89 -4.18 8.31 4.18
C ALA A 89 -5.62 8.87 4.25
N GLU A 90 -6.05 9.29 5.44
CA GLU A 90 -7.34 9.96 5.63
C GLU A 90 -7.41 11.27 4.84
N ARG A 91 -6.34 12.08 4.88
CA ARG A 91 -6.25 13.34 4.14
C ARG A 91 -6.29 13.15 2.63
N ALA A 92 -5.62 12.12 2.12
CA ALA A 92 -5.65 11.74 0.71
C ALA A 92 -6.95 11.04 0.30
N GLY A 93 -7.79 10.63 1.26
CA GLY A 93 -8.99 9.81 1.02
C GLY A 93 -8.65 8.36 0.61
N GLY A 94 -7.43 7.91 0.85
CA GLY A 94 -6.92 6.61 0.42
C GLY A 94 -5.41 6.50 0.50
N ALA A 95 -4.89 5.38 0.00
CA ALA A 95 -3.46 5.13 -0.15
C ALA A 95 -3.20 4.37 -1.45
N VAL A 96 -2.00 4.50 -2.00
CA VAL A 96 -1.55 3.62 -3.08
C VAL A 96 -1.10 2.30 -2.46
N VAL A 97 -1.78 1.20 -2.80
CA VAL A 97 -1.40 -0.14 -2.36
C VAL A 97 -0.73 -0.85 -3.52
N LEU A 98 0.53 -1.25 -3.33
CA LEU A 98 1.29 -2.01 -4.31
C LEU A 98 1.68 -3.36 -3.74
N SER A 99 1.37 -4.41 -4.47
CA SER A 99 1.95 -5.72 -4.27
C SER A 99 3.16 -5.92 -5.18
N VAL A 100 4.25 -6.36 -4.59
CA VAL A 100 5.57 -6.55 -5.22
C VAL A 100 6.13 -7.92 -4.84
N ASP A 101 7.16 -8.39 -5.55
CA ASP A 101 7.83 -9.64 -5.21
C ASP A 101 8.64 -9.53 -3.90
N ARG A 102 9.33 -8.40 -3.72
CA ARG A 102 10.14 -8.07 -2.55
C ARG A 102 10.09 -6.58 -2.26
N ILE A 103 10.17 -6.21 -0.99
CA ILE A 103 10.37 -4.80 -0.63
C ILE A 103 11.76 -4.38 -1.12
N PRO A 104 11.87 -3.33 -1.97
CA PRO A 104 13.17 -2.89 -2.46
C PRO A 104 13.92 -2.13 -1.37
N GLU A 105 15.25 -2.25 -1.36
CA GLU A 105 16.11 -1.48 -0.45
C GLU A 105 16.11 0.02 -0.77
N VAL A 106 15.89 0.36 -2.04
CA VAL A 106 15.79 1.73 -2.55
C VAL A 106 14.47 1.90 -3.29
N LEU A 107 13.70 2.92 -2.91
CA LEU A 107 12.42 3.23 -3.54
C LEU A 107 12.63 4.02 -4.84
N ASP A 108 12.63 3.31 -5.95
CA ASP A 108 12.51 3.91 -7.30
C ASP A 108 11.05 3.86 -7.75
N TRP A 109 10.33 4.97 -7.55
CA TRP A 109 8.92 5.08 -7.92
C TRP A 109 8.68 4.91 -9.42
N GLY A 110 9.60 5.37 -10.27
CA GLY A 110 9.47 5.20 -11.73
C GLY A 110 9.48 3.72 -12.10
N HIS A 111 10.39 2.94 -11.50
CA HIS A 111 10.44 1.51 -11.69
C HIS A 111 9.23 0.78 -11.07
N LEU A 112 8.87 1.11 -9.82
CA LEU A 112 7.75 0.46 -9.13
C LEU A 112 6.41 0.67 -9.83
N LEU A 113 6.18 1.86 -10.40
CA LEU A 113 4.93 2.24 -11.05
C LEU A 113 4.88 1.90 -12.55
N GLY A 114 6.04 1.76 -13.21
CA GLY A 114 6.16 1.66 -14.67
C GLY A 114 6.70 0.33 -15.22
N SER A 115 7.27 -0.55 -14.39
CA SER A 115 7.88 -1.81 -14.86
C SER A 115 6.88 -2.92 -15.22
N GLY A 116 5.62 -2.79 -14.79
CA GLY A 116 4.60 -3.84 -14.91
C GLY A 116 4.78 -5.03 -13.95
N ALA A 117 5.81 -5.01 -13.10
CA ALA A 117 6.07 -6.06 -12.10
C ALA A 117 5.21 -5.90 -10.83
N SER A 118 4.71 -4.69 -10.58
CA SER A 118 3.85 -4.39 -9.44
C SER A 118 2.38 -4.53 -9.82
N ARG A 119 1.55 -4.88 -8.82
CA ARG A 119 0.09 -4.92 -8.96
C ARG A 119 -0.56 -4.03 -7.90
N GLY A 120 -1.71 -3.47 -8.20
CA GLY A 120 -2.46 -2.61 -7.28
C GLY A 120 -2.75 -1.25 -7.88
N GLY A 121 -2.86 -0.24 -7.02
CA GLY A 121 -3.28 1.10 -7.40
C GLY A 121 -3.75 1.91 -6.20
N PHE A 122 -4.45 3.01 -6.47
CA PHE A 122 -5.04 3.83 -5.41
C PHE A 122 -6.27 3.15 -4.83
N VAL A 123 -6.27 2.92 -3.52
CA VAL A 123 -7.33 2.27 -2.74
C VAL A 123 -7.94 3.31 -1.80
N ARG A 124 -9.27 3.45 -1.81
CA ARG A 124 -9.95 4.47 -0.98
C ARG A 124 -10.06 4.05 0.47
N VAL A 125 -10.02 5.02 1.38
CA VAL A 125 -10.40 4.75 2.77
C VAL A 125 -11.85 4.27 2.84
N MET A 126 -12.09 3.23 3.62
CA MET A 126 -13.45 2.76 3.94
C MET A 126 -13.97 3.56 5.14
N ASN A 127 -15.09 4.24 4.93
CA ASN A 127 -15.83 4.94 5.97
C ASN A 127 -16.79 4.01 6.70
#